data_AF-S8E7Y9-F1
#
_entry.id   AF-S8E7Y9-F1
#
_cell.length_a   1.000
_cell.length_b   1.000
_cell.length_c   1.000
_cell.angle_alpha   90.00
_cell.angle_beta   90.00
_cell.angle_gamma   90.00
#
_symmetry.space_group_name_H-M   'P 1'
#
loop_
_entity.id
_entity.type
_entity.pdbx_description
1 polymer ?
#
loop_
_entity_poly.entity_id
_entity_poly.type
_entity_poly.pdbx_seq_one_letter_code
_entity_poly.pdbx_strand_id
1 'polypeptide(L)'
;MFLIFQADVIERLRLQYKKDLFKVVDIVLSHQDIKSKNKLILSLMEQLVYPNPEAYRDQLIRFSTLNHTSYSELALKASQLLEQTRLSELRSTIARNLSELEMFTEDGENMDTPKRKSAINERMEALVNAPLAVEDALMGLFDHSDHTLQRRVVESYVRRLYQPYLVKGSVRMQWHRFGLIASWKFFDDHVQGNNRFEHEESVEKPKWGAMVVIKSLQFLPTVVTAALKEATHDPRDESSSEFDLSTFSGNMVHIALAGINNQMSLLQDSGDEDQAQERIDKLAKILKEREMSSSLRNAGVDAVSCIIQRDEGRGPMRHSFYWSSEKLYYDEEPLLRHLEPPLSIYLELVKIL
;
A
#
# COMPACT_ATOMS: atom_id res chain seq x y z
N MET A 1 36.67 -18.68 -21.87
CA MET A 1 35.87 -17.67 -22.59
C MET A 1 36.04 -16.24 -22.04
N PHE A 2 36.19 -16.04 -20.72
CA PHE A 2 36.41 -14.73 -20.07
C PHE A 2 37.62 -13.92 -20.60
N LEU A 3 38.76 -14.59 -20.87
CA LEU A 3 39.99 -13.91 -21.31
C LEU A 3 39.92 -13.34 -22.73
N ILE A 4 39.04 -13.86 -23.59
CA ILE A 4 38.92 -13.42 -24.99
C ILE A 4 38.15 -12.09 -25.06
N PHE A 5 37.08 -11.94 -24.27
CA PHE A 5 36.30 -10.70 -24.23
C PHE A 5 37.08 -9.53 -23.61
N GLN A 6 37.99 -9.77 -22.67
CA GLN A 6 38.86 -8.72 -22.13
C GLN A 6 39.87 -8.23 -23.16
N ALA A 7 40.48 -9.10 -23.96
CA ALA A 7 41.47 -8.72 -24.97
C ALA A 7 40.88 -7.78 -26.05
N ASP A 8 39.69 -8.10 -26.56
CA ASP A 8 39.01 -7.26 -27.56
C ASP A 8 38.60 -5.88 -27.00
N VAL A 9 38.19 -5.83 -25.73
CA VAL A 9 37.89 -4.56 -25.04
C VAL A 9 39.16 -3.73 -24.87
N ILE A 10 40.28 -4.35 -24.49
CA ILE A 10 41.57 -3.69 -24.31
C ILE A 10 42.08 -3.11 -25.63
N GLU A 11 41.99 -3.86 -26.73
CA GLU A 11 42.37 -3.36 -28.05
C GLU A 11 41.49 -2.18 -28.50
N ARG A 12 40.18 -2.24 -28.25
CA ARG A 12 39.29 -1.08 -28.50
C ARG A 12 39.68 0.14 -27.66
N LEU A 13 39.99 -0.04 -26.38
CA LEU A 13 40.45 1.05 -25.51
C LEU A 13 41.77 1.65 -26.00
N ARG A 14 42.70 0.81 -26.46
CA ARG A 14 43.97 1.22 -27.05
C ARG A 14 43.78 2.03 -28.33
N LEU A 15 42.81 1.65 -29.17
CA LEU A 15 42.44 2.41 -30.37
C LEU A 15 41.75 3.75 -30.04
N GLN A 16 40.98 3.81 -28.95
CA GLN A 16 40.30 5.02 -28.50
C GLN A 16 41.25 6.02 -27.82
N TYR A 17 42.14 5.53 -26.97
CA TYR A 17 43.08 6.33 -26.17
C TYR A 17 44.51 6.29 -26.73
N LYS A 18 44.68 6.37 -28.06
CA LYS A 18 46.00 6.30 -28.73
C LYS A 18 47.05 7.29 -28.21
N LYS A 19 46.60 8.45 -27.71
CA LYS A 19 47.47 9.52 -27.19
C LYS A 19 47.77 9.38 -25.70
N ASP A 20 47.07 8.49 -24.99
CA ASP A 20 47.18 8.30 -23.55
C ASP A 20 46.98 6.82 -23.19
N LEU A 21 48.05 6.04 -23.39
CA LEU A 21 48.04 4.60 -23.10
C LEU A 21 48.04 4.31 -21.59
N PHE A 22 48.51 5.25 -20.76
CA PHE A 22 48.47 5.10 -19.31
C PHE A 22 47.04 5.00 -18.80
N LYS A 23 46.12 5.79 -19.36
CA LYS A 23 44.68 5.68 -19.05
C LYS A 23 44.10 4.28 -19.36
N VAL A 24 44.60 3.59 -20.38
CA VAL A 24 44.16 2.22 -20.68
C VAL A 24 44.63 1.27 -19.58
N VAL A 25 45.88 1.41 -19.12
CA VAL A 25 46.42 0.64 -18.00
C VAL A 25 45.61 0.87 -16.73
N ASP A 26 45.28 2.13 -16.41
CA ASP A 26 44.48 2.49 -15.23
C ASP A 26 43.08 1.86 -15.27
N ILE A 27 42.42 1.89 -16.43
CA ILE A 27 41.10 1.26 -16.61
C ILE A 27 41.18 -0.25 -16.39
N VAL A 28 42.20 -0.91 -16.94
CA VAL A 28 42.39 -2.37 -16.82
C VAL A 28 42.69 -2.75 -15.37
N LEU A 29 43.64 -2.07 -14.72
CA LEU A 29 43.97 -2.31 -13.30
C LEU A 29 42.75 -2.08 -12.41
N SER A 30 42.01 -1.00 -12.64
CA SER A 30 40.76 -0.74 -11.94
C SER A 30 39.76 -1.90 -12.13
N HIS A 31 39.62 -2.44 -13.33
CA HIS A 31 38.70 -3.56 -13.59
C HIS A 31 39.15 -4.90 -13.00
N GLN A 32 40.46 -5.11 -12.76
CA GLN A 32 40.93 -6.33 -12.08
C GLN A 32 40.44 -6.41 -10.63
N ASP A 33 40.42 -5.28 -9.92
CA ASP A 33 39.95 -5.19 -8.53
C ASP A 33 38.45 -4.92 -8.40
N ILE A 34 37.65 -5.42 -9.33
CA ILE A 34 36.21 -5.13 -9.40
C ILE A 34 35.43 -5.61 -8.16
N LYS A 35 35.86 -6.70 -7.54
CA LYS A 35 35.22 -7.24 -6.33
C LYS A 35 35.27 -6.24 -5.18
N SER A 36 36.44 -5.66 -4.94
CA SER A 36 36.64 -4.67 -3.89
C SER A 36 35.85 -3.39 -4.15
N LYS A 37 35.79 -2.94 -5.41
CA LYS A 37 34.97 -1.80 -5.81
C LYS A 37 33.48 -2.07 -5.60
N ASN A 38 32.98 -3.23 -6.01
CA ASN A 38 31.57 -3.57 -5.85
C ASN A 38 31.19 -3.61 -4.36
N LYS A 39 32.04 -4.20 -3.51
CA LYS A 39 31.84 -4.17 -2.06
C LYS A 39 31.75 -2.74 -1.51
N LEU A 40 32.68 -1.87 -1.90
CA LEU A 40 32.66 -0.47 -1.48
C LEU A 40 31.38 0.25 -1.94
N ILE A 41 31.01 0.12 -3.22
CA ILE A 41 29.82 0.79 -3.74
C ILE A 41 28.55 0.25 -3.08
N LEU A 42 28.44 -1.07 -2.83
CA LEU A 42 27.32 -1.64 -2.09
C LEU A 42 27.19 -1.03 -0.68
N SER A 43 28.30 -0.92 0.06
CA SER A 43 28.29 -0.27 1.38
C SER A 43 27.91 1.21 1.31
N LEU A 44 28.34 1.93 0.27
CA LEU A 44 27.91 3.32 0.05
C LEU A 44 26.42 3.40 -0.32
N MET A 45 25.93 2.46 -1.12
CA MET A 45 24.51 2.37 -1.46
C MET A 45 23.66 2.16 -0.22
N GLU A 46 24.09 1.30 0.69
CA GLU A 46 23.39 1.00 1.95
C GLU A 46 23.42 2.17 2.95
N GLN A 47 24.55 2.85 3.08
CA GLN A 47 24.72 3.86 4.14
C GLN A 47 24.36 5.28 3.71
N LEU A 48 24.60 5.65 2.45
CA LEU A 48 24.47 7.03 1.98
C LEU A 48 23.37 7.22 0.94
N VAL A 49 23.20 6.25 0.03
CA VAL A 49 22.22 6.37 -1.05
C VAL A 49 20.83 5.95 -0.58
N TYR A 50 20.75 4.86 0.19
CA TYR A 50 19.51 4.28 0.67
C TYR A 50 18.57 5.28 1.38
N PRO A 51 19.02 6.24 2.21
CA PRO A 51 18.14 7.24 2.82
C PRO A 51 17.49 8.22 1.84
N ASN A 52 18.12 8.46 0.67
CA ASN A 52 17.61 9.36 -0.35
C ASN A 52 18.08 8.92 -1.76
N PRO A 53 17.47 7.86 -2.32
CA PRO A 53 17.91 7.30 -3.60
C PRO A 53 17.62 8.22 -4.79
N GLU A 54 16.65 9.13 -4.67
CA GLU A 54 16.25 10.05 -5.73
C GLU A 54 17.39 10.97 -6.16
N ALA A 55 18.19 11.46 -5.21
CA ALA A 55 19.35 12.30 -5.48
C ALA A 55 20.44 11.62 -6.34
N TYR A 56 20.41 10.28 -6.41
CA TYR A 56 21.40 9.46 -7.12
C TYR A 56 20.80 8.70 -8.32
N ARG A 57 19.61 9.10 -8.79
CA ARG A 57 18.85 8.40 -9.83
C ARG A 57 19.67 8.08 -11.07
N ASP A 58 20.42 9.04 -11.60
CA ASP A 58 21.22 8.85 -12.82
C ASP A 58 22.32 7.78 -12.63
N GLN A 59 22.98 7.79 -11.47
CA GLN A 59 23.98 6.80 -11.11
C GLN A 59 23.35 5.42 -10.92
N LEU A 60 22.19 5.35 -10.27
CA LEU A 60 21.46 4.11 -10.07
C LEU A 60 21.00 3.50 -11.41
N ILE A 61 20.51 4.31 -12.35
CA ILE A 61 20.17 3.86 -13.71
C ILE A 61 21.40 3.26 -14.39
N ARG A 62 22.56 3.90 -14.27
CA ARG A 62 23.80 3.37 -14.84
C ARG A 62 24.19 2.05 -14.20
N PHE A 63 24.09 1.91 -12.88
CA PHE A 63 24.39 0.66 -12.18
C PHE A 63 23.39 -0.47 -12.51
N SER A 64 22.10 -0.17 -12.66
CA SER A 64 21.08 -1.17 -12.97
C SER A 64 21.23 -1.78 -14.36
N THR A 65 21.89 -1.09 -15.30
CA THR A 65 22.17 -1.60 -16.66
C THR A 65 23.36 -2.57 -16.76
N LEU A 66 24.06 -2.83 -15.65
CA LEU A 66 25.22 -3.73 -15.64
C LEU A 66 24.77 -5.19 -15.65
N ASN A 67 24.98 -5.88 -16.78
CA ASN A 67 24.42 -7.21 -17.03
C ASN A 67 25.39 -8.40 -16.83
N HIS A 68 26.55 -8.17 -16.23
CA HIS A 68 27.55 -9.22 -16.03
C HIS A 68 27.47 -9.79 -14.60
N THR A 69 27.73 -11.10 -14.45
CA THR A 69 27.63 -11.82 -13.17
C THR A 69 28.45 -11.19 -12.04
N SER A 70 29.57 -10.54 -12.37
CA SER A 70 30.38 -9.83 -11.38
C SER A 70 29.68 -8.63 -10.73
N TYR A 71 28.64 -8.06 -11.36
CA TYR A 71 27.91 -6.87 -10.89
C TYR A 71 26.46 -7.17 -10.51
N SER A 72 26.01 -8.42 -10.56
CA SER A 72 24.60 -8.76 -10.43
C SER A 72 23.98 -8.23 -9.14
N GLU A 73 24.69 -8.35 -8.02
CA GLU A 73 24.25 -7.84 -6.71
C GLU A 73 24.14 -6.31 -6.69
N LEU A 74 25.12 -5.62 -7.30
CA LEU A 74 25.13 -4.17 -7.43
C LEU A 74 23.97 -3.67 -8.31
N ALA A 75 23.77 -4.31 -9.46
CA ALA A 75 22.70 -3.98 -10.39
C ALA A 75 21.32 -4.24 -9.77
N LEU A 76 21.19 -5.33 -9.00
CA LEU A 76 19.98 -5.65 -8.25
C LEU A 76 19.68 -4.58 -7.20
N LYS A 77 20.65 -4.25 -6.35
CA LYS A 77 20.48 -3.20 -5.32
C LYS A 77 20.12 -1.85 -5.96
N ALA A 78 20.78 -1.48 -7.05
CA ALA A 78 20.45 -0.26 -7.78
C ALA A 78 19.03 -0.27 -8.34
N SER A 79 18.56 -1.41 -8.85
CA SER A 79 17.19 -1.58 -9.35
C SER A 79 16.16 -1.44 -8.22
N GLN A 80 16.41 -2.05 -7.06
CA GLN A 80 15.56 -1.93 -5.88
C GLN A 80 15.44 -0.47 -5.40
N LEU A 81 16.56 0.26 -5.34
CA LEU A 81 16.56 1.67 -4.98
C LEU A 81 15.80 2.53 -6.01
N LEU A 82 15.88 2.21 -7.31
CA LEU A 82 15.08 2.88 -8.33
C LEU A 82 13.58 2.63 -8.19
N GLU A 83 13.17 1.42 -7.81
CA GLU A 83 11.76 1.11 -7.55
C GLU A 83 11.22 1.97 -6.38
N GLN A 84 12.00 2.15 -5.32
CA GLN A 84 11.63 3.04 -4.22
C GLN A 84 11.41 4.49 -4.69
N THR A 85 12.27 5.01 -5.57
CA THR A 85 12.09 6.37 -6.13
C THR A 85 10.78 6.49 -6.91
N ARG A 86 10.38 5.47 -7.67
CA ARG A 86 9.12 5.50 -8.44
C ARG A 86 7.90 5.54 -7.52
N LEU A 87 7.93 4.81 -6.41
CA LEU A 87 6.84 4.82 -5.45
C LEU A 87 6.70 6.19 -4.77
N SER A 88 7.81 6.81 -4.37
CA SER A 88 7.82 8.17 -3.81
C SER A 88 7.36 9.23 -4.83
N GLU A 89 7.83 9.15 -6.08
CA GLU A 89 7.38 10.02 -7.18
C GLU A 89 5.87 9.90 -7.43
N LEU A 90 5.35 8.68 -7.46
CA LEU A 90 3.92 8.41 -7.64
C LEU A 90 3.11 9.01 -6.49
N ARG A 91 3.55 8.81 -5.24
CA ARG A 91 2.92 9.36 -4.05
C ARG A 91 2.84 10.89 -4.10
N SER A 92 3.96 11.54 -4.43
CA SER A 92 4.04 13.00 -4.60
C SER A 92 3.10 13.49 -5.72
N THR A 93 3.06 12.77 -6.84
CA THR A 93 2.17 13.08 -7.97
C THR A 93 0.70 12.97 -7.57
N ILE A 94 0.30 11.91 -6.85
CA ILE A 94 -1.06 11.73 -6.34
C ILE A 94 -1.41 12.85 -5.36
N ALA A 95 -0.53 13.12 -4.39
CA ALA A 95 -0.73 14.18 -3.41
C ALA A 95 -0.96 15.52 -4.11
N ARG A 96 -0.15 15.87 -5.11
CA ARG A 96 -0.31 17.11 -5.89
C ARG A 96 -1.62 17.12 -6.68
N ASN A 97 -1.97 16.03 -7.35
CA ASN A 97 -3.15 15.96 -8.22
C ASN A 97 -4.47 16.01 -7.45
N LEU A 98 -4.50 15.40 -6.25
CA LEU A 98 -5.66 15.34 -5.37
C LEU A 98 -5.71 16.48 -4.35
N SER A 99 -4.61 17.18 -4.10
CA SER A 99 -4.61 18.43 -3.33
C SER A 99 -5.38 19.52 -4.08
N GLU A 100 -5.93 20.48 -3.36
CA GLU A 100 -6.73 21.60 -3.93
C GLU A 100 -5.92 22.64 -4.72
N LEU A 101 -4.74 22.28 -5.25
CA LEU A 101 -3.82 23.22 -5.88
C LEU A 101 -4.04 23.35 -7.39
N GLU A 102 -5.18 23.92 -7.78
CA GLU A 102 -5.28 24.81 -8.94
C GLU A 102 -5.25 26.29 -8.47
N MET A 103 -4.60 26.59 -7.34
CA MET A 103 -4.38 27.97 -6.90
C MET A 103 -3.36 28.74 -7.78
N PHE A 104 -2.87 28.15 -8.87
CA PHE A 104 -1.81 28.72 -9.72
C PHE A 104 -2.13 28.72 -11.22
N THR A 105 -3.35 28.35 -11.63
CA THR A 105 -3.82 28.60 -12.99
C THR A 105 -4.64 29.89 -12.97
N GLU A 106 -4.47 30.76 -13.98
CA GLU A 106 -5.27 31.99 -14.13
C GLU A 106 -6.80 31.72 -14.16
N ASP A 107 -7.18 30.46 -14.43
CA ASP A 107 -8.56 29.97 -14.43
C ASP A 107 -9.09 29.56 -13.04
N GLY A 108 -8.23 29.38 -12.02
CA GLY A 108 -8.61 28.87 -10.69
C GLY A 108 -9.53 29.80 -9.89
N GLU A 109 -9.43 31.12 -10.11
CA GLU A 109 -10.30 32.13 -9.52
C GLU A 109 -11.68 32.20 -10.20
N ASN A 110 -11.78 31.75 -11.46
CA ASN A 110 -13.01 31.83 -12.29
C ASN A 110 -13.76 30.49 -12.42
N MET A 111 -13.25 29.40 -11.85
CA MET A 111 -13.91 28.09 -11.91
C MET A 111 -14.99 27.94 -10.84
N ASP A 112 -16.26 27.83 -11.29
CA ASP A 112 -17.41 27.55 -10.43
C ASP A 112 -17.18 26.30 -9.55
N THR A 113 -17.61 26.36 -8.27
CA THR A 113 -17.46 25.27 -7.29
C THR A 113 -17.90 23.88 -7.78
N PRO A 114 -18.98 23.72 -8.59
CA PRO A 114 -19.36 22.42 -9.15
C PRO A 114 -18.36 21.85 -10.17
N LYS A 115 -17.76 22.71 -11.02
CA LYS A 115 -16.77 22.27 -12.02
C LYS A 115 -15.51 21.74 -11.35
N ARG A 116 -15.05 22.42 -10.28
CA ARG A 116 -13.93 21.97 -9.45
C ARG A 116 -14.18 20.60 -8.82
N LYS A 117 -15.37 20.37 -8.26
CA LYS A 117 -15.77 19.05 -7.72
C LYS A 117 -15.77 17.97 -8.79
N SER A 118 -16.25 18.28 -10.00
CA SER A 118 -16.24 17.35 -11.13
C SER A 118 -14.82 16.95 -11.54
N ALA A 119 -13.92 17.92 -11.69
CA ALA A 119 -12.53 17.66 -12.09
C ALA A 119 -11.77 16.81 -11.05
N ILE A 120 -11.98 17.07 -9.76
CA ILE A 120 -11.40 16.26 -8.69
C ILE A 120 -11.95 14.84 -8.74
N ASN A 121 -13.26 14.68 -8.92
CA ASN A 121 -13.87 13.35 -9.02
C ASN A 121 -13.32 12.59 -10.24
N GLU A 122 -13.12 13.25 -11.39
CA GLU A 122 -12.49 12.64 -12.56
C GLU A 122 -11.06 12.16 -12.27
N ARG A 123 -10.25 12.96 -11.56
CA ARG A 123 -8.90 12.53 -11.13
C ARG A 123 -8.95 11.33 -10.19
N MET A 124 -9.91 11.32 -9.26
CA MET A 124 -10.12 10.16 -8.38
C MET A 124 -10.52 8.91 -9.18
N GLU A 125 -11.44 9.04 -10.14
CA GLU A 125 -11.84 7.94 -11.03
C GLU A 125 -10.67 7.44 -11.90
N ALA A 126 -9.78 8.33 -12.35
CA ALA A 126 -8.57 7.93 -13.07
C ALA A 126 -7.64 7.06 -12.21
N LEU A 127 -7.50 7.38 -10.91
CA LEU A 127 -6.74 6.55 -9.96
C LEU A 127 -7.43 5.22 -9.68
N VAL A 128 -8.75 5.23 -9.55
CA VAL A 128 -9.56 4.02 -9.36
C VAL A 128 -9.40 3.05 -10.53
N ASN A 129 -9.37 3.54 -11.76
CA ASN A 129 -9.25 2.73 -12.97
C ASN A 129 -7.80 2.53 -13.45
N ALA A 130 -6.79 3.02 -12.72
CA ALA A 130 -5.41 2.93 -13.14
C ALA A 130 -4.91 1.46 -13.24
N PRO A 131 -4.17 1.07 -14.29
CA PRO A 131 -3.60 -0.28 -14.38
C PRO A 131 -2.36 -0.48 -13.50
N LEU A 132 -1.82 0.61 -12.95
CA LEU A 132 -0.61 0.61 -12.12
C LEU A 132 -0.94 0.27 -10.66
N ALA A 133 0.07 -0.18 -9.91
CA ALA A 133 0.00 -0.42 -8.46
C ALA A 133 -0.07 0.91 -7.68
N VAL A 134 -1.24 1.56 -7.73
CA VAL A 134 -1.51 2.86 -7.11
C VAL A 134 -1.83 2.72 -5.62
N GLU A 135 -2.22 1.53 -5.18
CA GLU A 135 -2.64 1.21 -3.81
C GLU A 135 -1.53 1.55 -2.80
N ASP A 136 -0.30 1.10 -3.07
CA ASP A 136 0.88 1.36 -2.20
C ASP A 136 1.13 2.85 -2.03
N ALA A 137 0.98 3.63 -3.10
CA ALA A 137 1.15 5.08 -3.06
C ALA A 137 0.00 5.77 -2.32
N LEU A 138 -1.25 5.30 -2.46
CA LEU A 138 -2.41 5.81 -1.72
C LEU A 138 -2.28 5.55 -0.23
N MET A 139 -1.92 4.33 0.18
CA MET A 139 -1.76 3.99 1.59
C MET A 139 -0.63 4.81 2.25
N GLY A 140 0.43 5.14 1.49
CA GLY A 140 1.48 6.04 1.93
C GLY A 140 1.03 7.49 2.20
N LEU A 141 -0.22 7.84 1.90
CA LEU A 141 -0.83 9.16 2.14
C LEU A 141 -1.96 9.11 3.19
N PHE A 142 -2.17 7.97 3.85
CA PHE A 142 -3.24 7.81 4.83
C PHE A 142 -3.06 8.67 6.09
N ASP A 143 -1.85 9.11 6.45
CA ASP A 143 -1.57 10.00 7.58
C ASP A 143 -1.31 11.46 7.20
N HIS A 144 -1.62 11.85 5.95
CA HIS A 144 -1.38 13.20 5.46
C HIS A 144 -2.08 14.26 6.33
N SER A 145 -1.41 15.39 6.56
CA SER A 145 -1.88 16.46 7.46
C SER A 145 -3.10 17.21 6.92
N ASP A 146 -3.18 17.39 5.61
CA ASP A 146 -4.38 17.90 4.95
C ASP A 146 -5.49 16.84 4.95
N HIS A 147 -6.49 17.03 5.81
CA HIS A 147 -7.66 16.16 5.92
C HIS A 147 -8.51 16.08 4.64
N THR A 148 -8.46 17.09 3.77
CA THR A 148 -9.19 17.07 2.49
C THR A 148 -8.50 16.11 1.51
N LEU A 149 -7.17 16.19 1.40
CA LEU A 149 -6.39 15.22 0.64
C LEU A 149 -6.53 13.82 1.23
N GLN A 150 -6.37 13.67 2.55
CA GLN A 150 -6.49 12.39 3.25
C GLN A 150 -7.84 11.73 2.97
N ARG A 151 -8.94 12.50 3.04
CA ARG A 151 -10.28 12.05 2.66
C ARG A 151 -10.35 11.52 1.23
N ARG A 152 -9.83 12.28 0.25
CA ARG A 152 -9.85 11.89 -1.17
C ARG A 152 -9.03 10.63 -1.42
N VAL A 153 -7.86 10.51 -0.79
CA VAL A 153 -6.99 9.34 -0.90
C VAL A 153 -7.68 8.09 -0.37
N VAL A 154 -8.23 8.15 0.84
CA VAL A 154 -8.92 7.00 1.45
C VAL A 154 -10.16 6.63 0.64
N GLU A 155 -10.90 7.63 0.12
CA GLU A 155 -12.06 7.38 -0.74
C GLU A 155 -11.67 6.73 -2.06
N SER A 156 -10.62 7.20 -2.72
CA SER A 156 -10.06 6.58 -3.94
C SER A 156 -9.61 5.15 -3.69
N TYR A 157 -8.96 4.88 -2.55
CA TYR A 157 -8.54 3.53 -2.18
C TYR A 157 -9.76 2.59 -1.99
N VAL A 158 -10.79 3.02 -1.25
CA VAL A 158 -12.01 2.23 -1.04
C VAL A 158 -12.75 1.98 -2.36
N ARG A 159 -12.93 3.02 -3.19
CA ARG A 159 -13.55 2.89 -4.52
C ARG A 159 -12.84 1.86 -5.38
N ARG A 160 -11.51 1.90 -5.38
CA ARG A 160 -10.68 0.96 -6.14
C ARG A 160 -10.79 -0.47 -5.64
N LEU A 161 -10.71 -0.65 -4.32
CA LEU A 161 -10.73 -1.98 -3.70
C LEU A 161 -12.08 -2.70 -3.85
N TYR A 162 -13.17 -1.94 -3.87
CA TYR A 162 -14.53 -2.48 -3.89
C TYR A 162 -15.24 -2.32 -5.24
N GLN A 163 -14.58 -1.84 -6.30
CA GLN A 163 -15.18 -1.81 -7.64
C GLN A 163 -15.34 -3.24 -8.19
N PRO A 164 -16.45 -3.57 -8.89
CA PRO A 164 -17.64 -2.75 -9.16
C PRO A 164 -18.74 -2.82 -8.09
N TYR A 165 -18.54 -3.55 -7.01
CA TYR A 165 -19.56 -3.87 -6.01
C TYR A 165 -19.85 -2.77 -4.98
N LEU A 166 -19.06 -1.70 -4.95
CA LEU A 166 -19.27 -0.57 -4.04
C LEU A 166 -20.61 0.11 -4.32
N VAL A 167 -21.42 0.28 -3.28
CA VAL A 167 -22.66 1.08 -3.35
C VAL A 167 -22.27 2.55 -3.55
N LYS A 168 -22.63 3.11 -4.70
CA LYS A 168 -22.31 4.50 -5.06
C LYS A 168 -22.81 5.49 -4.00
N GLY A 169 -21.93 6.39 -3.57
CA GLY A 169 -22.25 7.40 -2.56
C GLY A 169 -22.38 6.88 -1.12
N SER A 170 -22.06 5.61 -0.86
CA SER A 170 -22.12 5.03 0.49
C SER A 170 -20.91 5.39 1.37
N VAL A 171 -19.80 5.82 0.78
CA VAL A 171 -18.56 6.13 1.52
C VAL A 171 -18.78 7.34 2.42
N ARG A 172 -18.67 7.13 3.73
CA ARG A 172 -18.75 8.14 4.79
C ARG A 172 -17.43 8.18 5.54
N MET A 173 -17.13 9.35 6.11
CA MET A 173 -15.91 9.56 6.88
C MET A 173 -16.16 10.45 8.08
N GLN A 174 -15.60 10.06 9.22
CA GLN A 174 -15.69 10.75 10.49
C GLN A 174 -14.31 10.85 11.14
N TRP A 175 -13.94 12.05 11.57
CA TRP A 175 -12.74 12.26 12.36
C TRP A 175 -12.99 11.87 13.82
N HIS A 176 -12.17 10.95 14.32
CA HIS A 176 -12.13 10.54 15.71
C HIS A 176 -10.92 11.18 16.39
N ARG A 177 -10.95 11.33 17.72
CA ARG A 177 -9.83 11.92 18.50
C ARG A 177 -8.48 11.23 18.23
N PHE A 178 -8.51 9.95 17.87
CA PHE A 178 -7.33 9.10 17.71
C PHE A 178 -7.09 8.64 16.26
N GLY A 179 -7.85 9.15 15.28
CA GLY A 179 -7.73 8.69 13.89
C GLY A 179 -8.88 9.07 12.95
N LEU A 180 -8.85 8.53 11.75
CA LEU A 180 -9.95 8.57 10.78
C LEU A 180 -10.79 7.29 10.89
N ILE A 181 -12.10 7.42 10.78
CA ILE A 181 -13.03 6.31 10.55
C ILE A 181 -13.68 6.55 9.18
N ALA A 182 -13.64 5.54 8.31
CA ALA A 182 -14.41 5.50 7.08
C ALA A 182 -15.35 4.29 7.09
N SER A 183 -16.54 4.44 6.52
CA SER A 183 -17.52 3.35 6.39
C SER A 183 -18.16 3.38 5.01
N TRP A 184 -18.54 2.23 4.47
CA TRP A 184 -19.20 2.10 3.17
C TRP A 184 -20.03 0.83 3.10
N LYS A 185 -20.83 0.71 2.04
CA LYS A 185 -21.66 -0.47 1.74
C LYS A 185 -21.25 -1.08 0.40
N PHE A 186 -21.29 -2.40 0.29
CA PHE A 186 -20.95 -3.12 -0.93
C PHE A 186 -21.79 -4.40 -1.07
N PHE A 187 -21.89 -4.93 -2.30
CA PHE A 187 -22.55 -6.21 -2.59
C PHE A 187 -21.54 -7.34 -2.76
N ASP A 188 -21.99 -8.58 -2.63
CA ASP A 188 -21.16 -9.75 -2.90
C ASP A 188 -21.13 -10.10 -4.39
N ASP A 189 -20.06 -10.77 -4.85
CA ASP A 189 -19.81 -11.08 -6.27
C ASP A 189 -20.83 -12.06 -6.87
N HIS A 190 -21.47 -12.90 -6.04
CA HIS A 190 -22.37 -13.97 -6.52
C HIS A 190 -23.57 -13.49 -7.35
N VAL A 191 -23.85 -12.18 -7.42
CA VAL A 191 -25.02 -11.62 -8.09
C VAL A 191 -24.83 -11.34 -9.59
N GLN A 192 -23.60 -11.17 -10.11
CA GLN A 192 -23.44 -10.73 -11.51
C GLN A 192 -22.98 -11.79 -12.51
N GLY A 193 -22.53 -12.96 -12.05
CA GLY A 193 -21.84 -13.95 -12.89
C GLY A 193 -22.69 -15.02 -13.55
N ASN A 194 -23.70 -15.61 -12.90
CA ASN A 194 -24.44 -16.74 -13.45
C ASN A 194 -25.87 -16.84 -12.88
N ASN A 195 -26.84 -17.00 -13.78
CA ASN A 195 -28.28 -17.25 -13.56
C ASN A 195 -29.20 -16.02 -13.40
N ARG A 196 -29.55 -15.43 -14.54
CA ARG A 196 -30.80 -14.67 -14.75
C ARG A 196 -32.06 -15.55 -14.82
N PHE A 197 -32.06 -16.73 -14.20
CA PHE A 197 -33.23 -17.61 -14.20
C PHE A 197 -33.69 -17.88 -12.77
N GLU A 198 -34.79 -17.19 -12.44
CA GLU A 198 -35.89 -17.60 -11.57
C GLU A 198 -35.49 -18.41 -10.32
N HIS A 199 -35.26 -17.73 -9.19
CA HIS A 199 -35.75 -18.18 -7.88
C HIS A 199 -35.69 -16.99 -6.88
N GLU A 200 -36.84 -16.73 -6.26
CA GLU A 200 -37.14 -15.92 -5.05
C GLU A 200 -36.25 -14.69 -4.74
N GLU A 201 -36.86 -13.51 -4.75
CA GLU A 201 -36.29 -12.24 -4.26
C GLU A 201 -35.99 -12.31 -2.74
N SER A 202 -34.92 -13.00 -2.34
CA SER A 202 -34.18 -12.57 -1.15
C SER A 202 -33.45 -11.28 -1.55
N VAL A 203 -33.97 -10.12 -1.12
CA VAL A 203 -33.25 -8.86 -1.24
C VAL A 203 -31.99 -8.98 -0.39
N GLU A 204 -30.88 -9.43 -0.99
CA GLU A 204 -29.60 -9.52 -0.29
C GLU A 204 -29.23 -8.14 0.25
N LYS A 205 -29.17 -8.06 1.59
CA LYS A 205 -28.81 -6.81 2.26
C LYS A 205 -27.35 -6.49 1.95
N PRO A 206 -27.02 -5.23 1.61
CA PRO A 206 -25.64 -4.86 1.33
C PRO A 206 -24.78 -5.07 2.59
N LYS A 207 -23.62 -5.70 2.40
CA LYS A 207 -22.59 -5.81 3.42
C LYS A 207 -21.97 -4.43 3.67
N TRP A 208 -21.32 -4.26 4.82
CA TRP A 208 -20.61 -3.02 5.12
C TRP A 208 -19.11 -3.25 5.30
N GLY A 209 -18.35 -2.24 4.92
CA GLY A 209 -16.92 -2.15 5.17
C GLY A 209 -16.63 -0.96 6.06
N ALA A 210 -15.65 -1.10 6.96
CA ALA A 210 -15.14 0.01 7.76
C ALA A 210 -13.62 0.06 7.69
N MET A 211 -13.05 1.25 7.70
CA MET A 211 -11.61 1.47 7.81
C MET A 211 -11.31 2.38 8.99
N VAL A 212 -10.30 2.04 9.77
CA VAL A 212 -9.73 2.90 10.81
C VAL A 212 -8.29 3.25 10.45
N VAL A 213 -7.97 4.54 10.39
CA VAL A 213 -6.59 5.02 10.23
C VAL A 213 -6.12 5.61 11.53
N ILE A 214 -5.17 4.97 12.19
CA ILE A 214 -4.68 5.34 13.53
C ILE A 214 -3.16 5.47 13.55
N LYS A 215 -2.63 6.27 14.49
CA LYS A 215 -1.18 6.42 14.68
C LYS A 215 -0.59 5.55 15.79
N SER A 216 -1.45 4.99 16.63
CA SER A 216 -1.01 4.20 17.78
C SER A 216 -2.00 3.08 18.10
N LEU A 217 -1.48 1.87 18.27
CA LEU A 217 -2.25 0.68 18.61
C LEU A 217 -2.92 0.75 19.99
N GLN A 218 -2.47 1.64 20.88
CA GLN A 218 -3.03 1.78 22.23
C GLN A 218 -4.52 2.17 22.23
N PHE A 219 -4.99 2.82 21.16
CA PHE A 219 -6.37 3.25 21.02
C PHE A 219 -7.19 2.38 20.05
N LEU A 220 -6.58 1.31 19.52
CA LEU A 220 -7.21 0.45 18.50
C LEU A 220 -8.58 -0.09 18.95
N PRO A 221 -8.75 -0.68 20.16
CA PRO A 221 -10.05 -1.21 20.58
C PRO A 221 -11.14 -0.13 20.62
N THR A 222 -10.81 1.08 21.09
CA THR A 222 -11.75 2.20 21.19
C THR A 222 -12.18 2.70 19.80
N VAL A 223 -11.22 2.87 18.89
CA VAL A 223 -11.50 3.39 17.54
C VAL A 223 -12.28 2.35 16.72
N VAL A 224 -11.93 1.07 16.82
CA VAL A 224 -12.68 0.01 16.13
C VAL A 224 -14.10 -0.09 16.67
N THR A 225 -14.31 -0.03 17.98
CA THR A 225 -15.67 0.00 18.55
C THR A 225 -16.48 1.17 18.02
N ALA A 226 -15.88 2.35 17.86
CA ALA A 226 -16.54 3.50 17.25
C ALA A 226 -16.86 3.27 15.77
N ALA A 227 -15.94 2.66 15.02
CA ALA A 227 -16.13 2.33 13.61
C ALA A 227 -17.24 1.30 13.39
N LEU A 228 -17.35 0.28 14.26
CA LEU A 228 -18.43 -0.70 14.23
C LEU A 228 -19.79 -0.05 14.48
N LYS A 229 -19.86 0.92 15.39
CA LYS A 229 -21.10 1.68 15.63
C LYS A 229 -21.49 2.53 14.43
N GLU A 230 -20.53 3.23 13.81
CA GLU A 230 -20.79 4.06 12.63
C GLU A 230 -21.21 3.20 11.42
N ALA A 231 -20.63 2.01 11.25
CA ALA A 231 -20.97 1.14 10.14
C ALA A 231 -22.30 0.41 10.30
N THR A 232 -22.70 0.10 11.55
CA THR A 232 -23.99 -0.54 11.85
C THR A 232 -25.15 0.46 12.00
N HIS A 233 -24.86 1.75 12.15
CA HIS A 233 -25.89 2.78 12.26
C HIS A 233 -26.50 3.08 10.89
N ASP A 234 -27.60 2.40 10.56
CA ASP A 234 -28.47 2.78 9.46
C ASP A 234 -29.56 3.74 9.98
N PRO A 235 -29.55 5.03 9.60
CA PRO A 235 -30.60 5.97 10.00
C PRO A 235 -31.98 5.64 9.42
N ARG A 236 -32.11 4.59 8.59
CA ARG A 236 -33.37 4.14 7.99
C ARG A 236 -34.01 2.92 8.68
N ASP A 237 -33.32 2.23 9.59
CA ASP A 237 -33.76 0.97 10.23
C ASP A 237 -34.17 1.14 11.71
N GLU A 238 -34.77 2.27 12.10
CA GLU A 238 -35.31 2.43 13.46
C GLU A 238 -36.58 1.59 13.75
N SER A 239 -37.07 0.77 12.81
CA SER A 239 -38.37 0.08 12.94
C SER A 239 -38.38 -1.45 12.80
N SER A 240 -37.25 -2.16 12.82
CA SER A 240 -37.28 -3.63 12.84
C SER A 240 -36.27 -4.23 13.82
N SER A 241 -36.71 -4.30 15.08
CA SER A 241 -36.07 -5.08 16.13
C SER A 241 -36.43 -6.57 15.98
N GLU A 242 -35.72 -7.28 15.12
CA GLU A 242 -35.58 -8.75 15.19
C GLU A 242 -34.17 -9.10 14.70
N PHE A 243 -33.27 -9.35 15.65
CA PHE A 243 -31.86 -9.69 15.40
C PHE A 243 -31.77 -11.16 14.96
N ASP A 244 -31.85 -11.41 13.65
CA ASP A 244 -31.37 -12.68 13.09
C ASP A 244 -29.84 -12.66 13.04
N LEU A 245 -29.21 -13.40 13.95
CA LEU A 245 -27.75 -13.55 14.07
C LEU A 245 -27.10 -14.29 12.88
N SER A 246 -27.88 -14.78 11.91
CA SER A 246 -27.43 -15.65 10.83
C SER A 246 -27.21 -14.96 9.48
N THR A 247 -27.58 -13.69 9.31
CA THR A 247 -27.59 -13.03 7.99
C THR A 247 -26.50 -11.96 7.78
N PHE A 248 -25.60 -11.76 8.74
CA PHE A 248 -24.62 -10.65 8.71
C PHE A 248 -23.16 -11.09 8.51
N SER A 249 -22.88 -12.32 8.08
CA SER A 249 -21.51 -12.73 7.74
C SER A 249 -21.05 -12.10 6.43
N GLY A 250 -19.89 -11.48 6.44
CA GLY A 250 -19.24 -10.92 5.24
C GLY A 250 -18.77 -9.48 5.39
N ASN A 251 -18.97 -8.86 6.56
CA ASN A 251 -18.51 -7.50 6.78
C ASN A 251 -16.97 -7.48 6.86
N MET A 252 -16.38 -6.36 6.48
CA MET A 252 -14.93 -6.22 6.41
C MET A 252 -14.44 -5.03 7.21
N VAL A 253 -13.35 -5.22 7.95
CA VAL A 253 -12.68 -4.14 8.68
C VAL A 253 -11.26 -3.98 8.17
N HIS A 254 -10.86 -2.75 7.92
CA HIS A 254 -9.52 -2.36 7.50
C HIS A 254 -8.87 -1.54 8.61
N ILE A 255 -7.69 -1.92 9.07
CA ILE A 255 -6.94 -1.22 10.11
C ILE A 255 -5.64 -0.72 9.47
N ALA A 256 -5.56 0.58 9.21
CA ALA A 256 -4.34 1.22 8.77
C ALA A 256 -3.61 1.84 9.96
N LEU A 257 -2.45 1.29 10.30
CA LEU A 257 -1.52 1.92 11.24
C LEU A 257 -0.59 2.84 10.46
N ALA A 258 -0.94 4.12 10.50
CA ALA A 258 -0.30 5.17 9.73
C ALA A 258 0.63 6.00 10.62
N GLY A 259 1.77 6.43 10.09
CA GLY A 259 2.80 7.13 10.82
C GLY A 259 3.98 6.27 11.27
N ILE A 260 5.16 6.87 11.20
CA ILE A 260 6.44 6.30 11.62
C ILE A 260 6.59 6.59 13.12
N ASN A 261 7.00 5.62 13.93
CA ASN A 261 7.38 5.87 15.32
C ASN A 261 8.64 6.75 15.32
N ASN A 262 8.46 8.07 15.29
CA ASN A 262 9.55 9.03 15.12
C ASN A 262 10.26 9.33 16.47
N GLN A 263 10.82 8.30 17.09
CA GLN A 263 11.77 8.46 18.19
C GLN A 263 13.02 7.62 17.89
N MET A 264 13.96 8.24 17.17
CA MET A 264 15.29 7.76 16.78
C MET A 264 15.35 6.67 15.69
N SER A 265 15.28 7.09 14.42
CA SER A 265 15.99 6.39 13.34
C SER A 265 16.45 7.39 12.28
N LEU A 266 17.48 8.18 12.62
CA LEU A 266 18.21 8.97 11.62
C LEU A 266 19.49 8.27 11.16
N LEU A 267 19.80 7.07 11.66
CA LEU A 267 20.98 6.30 11.30
C LEU A 267 20.71 4.81 11.58
N GLN A 268 20.30 4.05 10.56
CA GLN A 268 20.55 2.61 10.32
C GLN A 268 19.41 1.96 9.51
N ASP A 269 19.76 1.40 8.35
CA ASP A 269 18.99 0.33 7.73
C ASP A 269 19.30 -0.97 8.51
N SER A 270 18.36 -1.40 9.37
CA SER A 270 18.12 -2.82 9.68
C SER A 270 16.82 -3.07 10.45
N GLY A 271 16.16 -2.04 11.00
CA GLY A 271 15.06 -2.23 11.95
C GLY A 271 13.64 -1.95 11.45
N ASP A 272 13.42 -1.38 10.24
CA ASP A 272 12.05 -1.05 9.80
C ASP A 272 11.19 -2.32 9.61
N GLU A 273 11.77 -3.39 9.05
CA GLU A 273 11.08 -4.68 8.93
C GLU A 273 10.76 -5.28 10.28
N ASP A 274 11.74 -5.33 11.18
CA ASP A 274 11.56 -5.82 12.53
C ASP A 274 10.52 -4.97 13.30
N GLN A 275 10.54 -3.64 13.13
CA GLN A 275 9.56 -2.72 13.74
C GLN A 275 8.17 -2.87 13.13
N ALA A 276 8.06 -3.07 11.82
CA ALA A 276 6.79 -3.32 11.15
C ALA A 276 6.21 -4.67 11.60
N GLN A 277 7.05 -5.69 11.71
CA GLN A 277 6.68 -7.01 12.21
C GLN A 277 6.25 -6.94 13.69
N GLU A 278 6.98 -6.23 14.54
CA GLU A 278 6.61 -6.03 15.95
C GLU A 278 5.25 -5.32 16.08
N ARG A 279 4.98 -4.34 15.21
CA ARG A 279 3.68 -3.66 15.13
C ARG A 279 2.56 -4.64 14.75
N ILE A 280 2.80 -5.53 13.79
CA ILE A 280 1.86 -6.60 13.43
C ILE A 280 1.64 -7.57 14.57
N ASP A 281 2.69 -8.03 15.24
CA ASP A 281 2.58 -8.99 16.34
C ASP A 281 1.76 -8.40 17.50
N LYS A 282 1.98 -7.11 17.81
CA LYS A 282 1.17 -6.35 18.78
C LYS A 282 -0.28 -6.25 18.35
N LEU A 283 -0.56 -5.95 17.08
CA LEU A 283 -1.91 -5.88 16.55
C LEU A 283 -2.60 -7.26 16.61
N ALA A 284 -1.92 -8.32 16.17
CA ALA A 284 -2.42 -9.68 16.22
C ALA A 284 -2.76 -10.10 17.66
N LYS A 285 -1.94 -9.69 18.64
CA LYS A 285 -2.24 -9.90 20.06
C LYS A 285 -3.54 -9.20 20.48
N ILE A 286 -3.76 -7.95 20.07
CA ILE A 286 -4.99 -7.19 20.37
C ILE A 286 -6.21 -7.86 19.71
N LEU A 287 -6.10 -8.32 18.46
CA LEU A 287 -7.18 -9.04 17.78
C LEU A 287 -7.56 -10.35 18.49
N LYS A 288 -6.61 -11.00 19.16
CA LYS A 288 -6.83 -12.22 19.97
C LYS A 288 -7.48 -11.95 21.33
N GLU A 289 -7.57 -10.68 21.77
CA GLU A 289 -8.26 -10.33 23.01
C GLU A 289 -9.76 -10.60 22.89
N ARG A 290 -10.34 -11.20 23.95
CA ARG A 290 -11.73 -11.69 23.93
C ARG A 290 -12.74 -10.59 23.64
N GLU A 291 -12.56 -9.40 24.23
CA GLU A 291 -13.46 -8.27 24.03
C GLU A 291 -13.47 -7.82 22.57
N MET A 292 -12.28 -7.70 21.97
CA MET A 292 -12.10 -7.28 20.59
C MET A 292 -12.67 -8.30 19.60
N SER A 293 -12.27 -9.57 19.75
CA SER A 293 -12.76 -10.68 18.91
C SER A 293 -14.28 -10.82 18.98
N SER A 294 -14.86 -10.71 20.18
CA SER A 294 -16.32 -10.81 20.36
C SER A 294 -17.04 -9.62 19.73
N SER A 295 -16.51 -8.40 19.86
CA SER A 295 -17.10 -7.21 19.25
C SER A 295 -17.11 -7.30 17.72
N LEU A 296 -16.02 -7.74 17.11
CA LEU A 296 -15.92 -7.93 15.66
C LEU A 296 -16.86 -9.04 15.17
N ARG A 297 -16.91 -10.17 15.88
CA ARG A 297 -17.78 -11.29 15.53
C ARG A 297 -19.27 -10.96 15.68
N ASN A 298 -19.65 -10.28 16.75
CA ASN A 298 -21.03 -9.83 16.95
C ASN A 298 -21.47 -8.83 15.86
N ALA A 299 -20.52 -8.12 15.26
CA ALA A 299 -20.75 -7.23 14.13
C ALA A 299 -20.71 -7.97 12.76
N GLY A 300 -20.51 -9.29 12.74
CA GLY A 300 -20.49 -10.09 11.52
C GLY A 300 -19.25 -9.85 10.63
N VAL A 301 -18.12 -9.47 11.23
CA VAL A 301 -16.87 -9.24 10.50
C VAL A 301 -16.21 -10.56 10.13
N ASP A 302 -16.03 -10.84 8.85
CA ASP A 302 -15.42 -12.08 8.37
C ASP A 302 -13.89 -11.95 8.25
N ALA A 303 -13.44 -10.78 7.79
CA ALA A 303 -12.03 -10.49 7.55
C ALA A 303 -11.62 -9.13 8.12
N VAL A 304 -10.42 -9.10 8.72
CA VAL A 304 -9.74 -7.89 9.17
C VAL A 304 -8.45 -7.73 8.37
N SER A 305 -8.41 -6.74 7.49
CA SER A 305 -7.18 -6.33 6.79
C SER A 305 -6.39 -5.36 7.65
N CYS A 306 -5.09 -5.56 7.76
CA CYS A 306 -4.19 -4.71 8.53
C CYS A 306 -3.08 -4.18 7.63
N ILE A 307 -3.02 -2.86 7.49
CA ILE A 307 -2.06 -2.14 6.67
C ILE A 307 -1.09 -1.42 7.61
N ILE A 308 0.20 -1.73 7.50
CA ILE A 308 1.26 -1.05 8.25
C ILE A 308 2.06 -0.18 7.29
N GLN A 309 1.96 1.13 7.50
CA GLN A 309 2.78 2.08 6.77
C GLN A 309 4.24 1.94 7.22
N ARG A 310 5.13 1.87 6.23
CA ARG A 310 6.58 1.78 6.41
C ARG A 310 7.24 3.13 6.14
N ASP A 311 8.56 3.16 6.30
CA ASP A 311 9.39 4.29 5.94
C ASP A 311 9.19 4.75 4.49
N GLU A 312 9.55 6.01 4.23
CA GLU A 312 9.43 6.63 2.92
C GLU A 312 10.12 5.81 1.81
N GLY A 313 9.51 5.76 0.62
CA GLY A 313 9.96 4.90 -0.48
C GLY A 313 9.66 3.39 -0.34
N ARG A 314 9.25 2.86 0.82
CA ARG A 314 8.85 1.45 0.97
C ARG A 314 7.32 1.28 0.84
N GLY A 315 6.90 0.19 0.19
CA GLY A 315 5.50 -0.21 0.10
C GLY A 315 5.00 -0.75 1.46
N PRO A 316 3.73 -0.51 1.82
CA PRO A 316 3.18 -0.94 3.11
C PRO A 316 3.12 -2.48 3.25
N MET A 317 3.21 -2.98 4.48
CA MET A 317 2.91 -4.39 4.77
C MET A 317 1.41 -4.59 4.95
N ARG A 318 0.89 -5.71 4.46
CA ARG A 318 -0.54 -6.07 4.60
C ARG A 318 -0.67 -7.46 5.18
N HIS A 319 -1.54 -7.59 6.17
CA HIS A 319 -1.83 -8.85 6.85
C HIS A 319 -3.33 -9.01 6.95
N SER A 320 -3.83 -10.20 6.62
CA SER A 320 -5.26 -10.50 6.61
C SER A 320 -5.55 -11.52 7.70
N PHE A 321 -6.49 -11.18 8.57
CA PHE A 321 -6.91 -12.02 9.69
C PHE A 321 -8.36 -12.46 9.49
N TYR A 322 -8.61 -13.75 9.71
CA TYR A 322 -9.91 -14.39 9.51
C TYR A 322 -10.38 -15.05 10.80
N TRP A 323 -11.70 -15.13 10.98
CA TRP A 323 -12.28 -15.78 12.14
C TRP A 323 -11.98 -17.29 12.15
N SER A 324 -11.35 -17.78 13.22
CA SER A 324 -11.15 -19.21 13.44
C SER A 324 -12.20 -19.76 14.41
N SER A 325 -13.08 -20.63 13.93
CA SER A 325 -14.11 -21.30 14.75
C SER A 325 -13.53 -22.22 15.83
N GLU A 326 -12.33 -22.79 15.61
CA GLU A 326 -11.65 -23.65 16.58
C GLU A 326 -11.05 -22.84 17.73
N LYS A 327 -10.41 -21.71 17.39
CA LYS A 327 -9.63 -20.89 18.33
C LYS A 327 -10.47 -19.79 19.00
N LEU A 328 -11.64 -19.47 18.42
CA LEU A 328 -12.54 -18.41 18.85
C LEU A 328 -11.91 -17.01 18.83
N TYR A 329 -11.00 -16.76 17.90
CA TYR A 329 -10.40 -15.45 17.64
C TYR A 329 -9.99 -15.30 16.16
N TYR A 330 -9.63 -14.08 15.76
CA TYR A 330 -9.08 -13.81 14.44
C TYR A 330 -7.61 -14.24 14.36
N ASP A 331 -7.30 -15.13 13.43
CA ASP A 331 -5.95 -15.62 13.20
C ASP A 331 -5.49 -15.23 11.79
N GLU A 332 -4.19 -15.04 11.63
CA GLU A 332 -3.62 -14.67 10.33
C GLU A 332 -3.67 -15.86 9.37
N GLU A 333 -4.05 -15.62 8.12
CA GLU A 333 -3.90 -16.59 7.04
C GLU A 333 -2.62 -16.30 6.25
N PRO A 334 -1.52 -17.09 6.41
CA PRO A 334 -0.23 -16.78 5.79
C PRO A 334 -0.27 -16.73 4.26
N LEU A 335 -1.18 -17.47 3.63
CA LEU A 335 -1.34 -17.50 2.17
C LEU A 335 -1.97 -16.22 1.61
N LEU A 336 -2.66 -15.45 2.45
CA LEU A 336 -3.33 -14.20 2.09
C LEU A 336 -2.56 -12.96 2.57
N ARG A 337 -1.29 -13.13 2.95
CA ARG A 337 -0.38 -12.01 3.22
C ARG A 337 -0.19 -11.16 1.98
N HIS A 338 0.02 -9.86 2.21
CA HIS A 338 0.25 -8.86 1.16
C HIS A 338 -0.93 -8.68 0.19
N LEU A 339 -2.08 -9.29 0.47
CA LEU A 339 -3.27 -9.22 -0.34
C LEU A 339 -4.45 -8.68 0.47
N GLU A 340 -5.16 -7.71 -0.09
CA GLU A 340 -6.39 -7.21 0.51
C GLU A 340 -7.52 -8.26 0.38
N PRO A 341 -8.29 -8.53 1.45
CA PRO A 341 -9.34 -9.56 1.41
C PRO A 341 -10.32 -9.46 0.23
N PRO A 342 -10.81 -8.26 -0.17
CA PRO A 342 -11.69 -8.14 -1.34
C PRO A 342 -11.07 -8.62 -2.66
N LEU A 343 -9.74 -8.62 -2.78
CA LEU A 343 -9.04 -9.02 -4.00
C LEU A 343 -8.75 -10.53 -4.07
N SER A 344 -8.85 -11.24 -2.95
CA SER A 344 -8.57 -12.68 -2.86
C SER A 344 -9.44 -13.53 -3.79
N ILE A 345 -10.67 -13.09 -4.04
CA ILE A 345 -11.63 -13.76 -4.92
C ILE A 345 -11.11 -13.79 -6.37
N TYR A 346 -10.53 -12.69 -6.86
CA TYR A 346 -10.03 -12.58 -8.24
C TYR A 346 -8.81 -13.44 -8.52
N LEU A 347 -8.03 -13.75 -7.49
CA LEU A 347 -6.85 -14.61 -7.62
C LEU A 347 -7.20 -16.09 -7.57
N GLU A 348 -8.45 -16.44 -7.26
CA GLU A 348 -8.95 -17.81 -7.13
C GLU A 348 -8.00 -18.71 -6.32
N LEU A 349 -7.34 -18.17 -5.28
CA LEU A 349 -6.29 -18.86 -4.52
C LEU A 349 -6.80 -20.14 -3.85
N VAL A 350 -8.11 -20.22 -3.62
CA VAL A 350 -8.82 -21.42 -3.14
C VAL A 350 -8.66 -22.61 -4.11
N LYS A 351 -8.41 -22.39 -5.40
CA LYS A 351 -8.14 -23.45 -6.39
C LYS A 351 -6.71 -23.99 -6.32
N ILE A 352 -5.82 -23.31 -5.60
CA ILE A 352 -4.40 -23.70 -5.42
C ILE A 352 -4.21 -24.46 -4.10
N LEU A 353 -5.16 -24.34 -3.18
CA LEU A 353 -5.30 -25.14 -1.96
C LEU A 353 -6.05 -26.45 -2.25
#